data_AF-A0A950CT39-F1
#
_entry.id   AF-A0A950CT39-F1
#
_cell.length_a   1.000
_cell.length_b   1.000
_cell.length_c   1.000
_cell.angle_alpha   90.00
_cell.angle_beta   90.00
_cell.angle_gamma   90.00
#
_symmetry.space_group_name_H-M   'P 1'
#
loop_
_entity.id
_entity.type
_entity.pdbx_description
1 polymer ?
#
loop_
_entity_poly.entity_id
_entity_poly.type
_entity_poly.pdbx_seq_one_letter_code
_entity_poly.pdbx_strand_id
1 'polypeptide(L)'
;IGWQVMLDGQEITQFTYFQQCGGMDLDLAPAEITYGLERIVAFLQNVESVYDIEWAPGFKYADVRLADEQQFSVYNFEMADVSALWQEFDLHEREAHRLLNLFHESKRKQRFPVLPAYDHVLKCSNVFNLLDARGAISVTERVAVIARVRKLAVGVAQAWAEQQNCAAEAAA
;
A
#
# COMPACT_ATOMS: atom_id res chain seq x y z
N ILE A 1 10.97 -11.19 9.45
CA ILE A 1 12.02 -10.82 10.44
C ILE A 1 12.69 -9.57 9.91
N GLY A 2 13.12 -8.63 10.76
CA GLY A 2 13.67 -7.37 10.28
C GLY A 2 14.41 -6.58 11.34
N TRP A 3 14.98 -5.45 10.92
CA TRP A 3 15.70 -4.51 11.77
C TRP A 3 15.34 -3.08 11.41
N GLN A 4 15.28 -2.24 12.44
CA GLN A 4 15.23 -0.79 12.29
C GLN A 4 16.66 -0.25 12.37
N VAL A 5 17.04 0.60 11.42
CA VAL A 5 18.32 1.30 11.43
C VAL A 5 18.10 2.69 12.00
N MET A 6 18.76 2.95 13.11
CA MET A 6 18.72 4.23 13.81
C MET A 6 19.96 5.06 13.49
N LEU A 7 19.77 6.35 13.26
CA LEU A 7 20.83 7.35 13.12
C LEU A 7 20.51 8.51 14.06
N ASP A 8 21.37 8.74 15.06
CA ASP A 8 21.21 9.77 16.09
C ASP A 8 19.80 9.84 16.71
N GLY A 9 19.23 8.67 16.99
CA GLY A 9 17.92 8.52 17.63
C GLY A 9 16.72 8.59 16.68
N GLN A 10 16.93 8.81 15.38
CA GLN A 10 15.88 8.76 14.37
C GLN A 10 15.96 7.48 13.55
N GLU A 11 14.82 6.84 13.31
CA GLU A 11 14.73 5.68 12.40
C GLU A 11 14.85 6.17 10.95
N ILE A 12 15.87 5.70 10.22
CA ILE A 12 16.13 6.14 8.84
C ILE A 12 15.92 5.04 7.80
N THR A 13 15.96 3.77 8.19
CA THR A 13 15.80 2.64 7.27
C THR A 13 15.15 1.45 7.97
N GLN A 14 14.25 0.77 7.28
CA GLN A 14 13.70 -0.52 7.68
C GLN A 14 14.28 -1.63 6.79
N PHE A 15 14.80 -2.69 7.40
CA PHE A 15 15.17 -3.94 6.73
C PHE A 15 14.13 -5.01 7.04
N THR A 16 13.60 -5.67 6.01
CA THR A 16 12.61 -6.74 6.16
C THR A 16 12.97 -7.92 5.28
N TYR A 17 13.08 -9.11 5.87
CA TYR A 17 13.14 -10.37 5.15
C TYR A 17 11.76 -10.98 5.16
N PHE A 18 11.11 -11.00 4.00
CA PHE A 18 9.78 -11.59 3.88
C PHE A 18 9.88 -13.12 3.97
N GLN A 19 9.01 -13.70 4.78
CA GLN A 19 8.83 -15.15 4.85
C GLN A 19 7.53 -15.55 4.16
N GLN A 20 6.53 -14.67 4.24
CA GLN A 20 5.23 -14.83 3.60
C GLN A 20 4.86 -13.55 2.86
N CYS A 21 4.17 -13.72 1.72
CA CYS A 21 3.50 -12.63 1.00
C CYS A 21 2.17 -13.14 0.46
N GLY A 22 1.11 -12.33 0.56
CA GLY A 22 -0.22 -12.74 0.10
C GLY A 22 -0.75 -14.02 0.75
N GLY A 23 -0.31 -14.33 1.99
CA GLY A 23 -0.68 -15.55 2.70
C GLY A 23 0.02 -16.83 2.21
N MET A 24 1.02 -16.70 1.33
CA MET A 24 1.82 -17.82 0.81
C MET A 24 3.24 -17.74 1.37
N ASP A 25 3.82 -18.89 1.71
CA ASP A 25 5.24 -19.01 2.04
C ASP A 25 6.08 -18.78 0.77
N LEU A 26 7.20 -18.07 0.92
CA LEU A 26 8.08 -17.75 -0.19
C LEU A 26 9.23 -18.76 -0.26
N ASP A 27 9.52 -19.27 -1.47
CA ASP A 27 10.62 -20.23 -1.71
C ASP A 27 12.00 -19.63 -1.41
N LEU A 28 12.15 -18.34 -1.68
CA LEU A 28 13.31 -17.53 -1.33
C LEU A 28 12.83 -16.38 -0.47
N ALA A 29 13.61 -16.00 0.55
CA ALA A 29 13.30 -14.85 1.39
C ALA A 29 13.84 -13.56 0.75
N PRO A 30 13.01 -12.74 0.07
CA PRO A 30 13.49 -11.48 -0.47
C PRO A 30 13.78 -10.51 0.67
N ALA A 31 14.85 -9.73 0.50
CA ALA A 31 15.20 -8.64 1.38
C ALA A 31 14.62 -7.34 0.81
N GLU A 32 13.86 -6.63 1.63
CA GLU A 32 13.41 -5.27 1.39
C GLU A 32 14.19 -4.30 2.26
N ILE A 33 14.65 -3.22 1.63
CA ILE A 33 15.35 -2.11 2.28
C ILE A 33 14.56 -0.85 1.95
N THR A 34 13.95 -0.25 2.98
CA THR A 34 13.07 0.91 2.83
C THR A 34 13.72 2.12 3.51
N TYR A 35 14.07 3.14 2.73
CA TYR A 35 14.74 4.35 3.20
C TYR A 35 13.73 5.47 3.49
N GLY A 36 13.84 6.09 4.66
CA GLY A 36 13.18 7.36 4.99
C GLY A 36 13.97 8.54 4.42
N LEU A 37 13.75 8.84 3.14
CA LEU A 37 14.53 9.83 2.39
C LEU A 37 14.58 11.20 3.07
N GLU A 38 13.44 11.69 3.54
CA GLU A 38 13.32 12.99 4.20
C GLU A 38 14.19 13.08 5.46
N ARG A 39 14.22 12.01 6.28
CA ARG A 39 15.04 11.97 7.49
C ARG A 39 16.52 11.90 7.17
N ILE A 40 16.90 11.10 6.17
CA ILE A 40 18.30 10.99 5.71
C ILE A 40 18.78 12.33 5.18
N VAL A 41 18.00 12.99 4.33
CA VAL A 41 18.37 14.27 3.72
C VAL A 41 18.40 15.38 4.77
N ALA A 42 17.42 15.44 5.69
CA ALA A 42 17.43 16.39 6.80
C ALA A 42 18.71 16.28 7.64
N PHE A 43 19.12 15.05 7.94
CA PHE A 43 20.39 14.79 8.63
C PHE A 43 21.60 15.26 7.82
N LEU A 44 21.67 14.91 6.52
CA LEU A 44 22.79 15.30 5.65
C LEU A 44 22.91 16.82 5.46
N GLN A 45 21.80 17.54 5.46
CA GLN A 45 21.76 18.99 5.34
C GLN A 45 21.80 19.70 6.70
N ASN A 46 21.83 18.93 7.81
CA ASN A 46 21.83 19.45 9.18
C ASN A 46 20.66 20.41 9.47
N VAL A 47 19.45 20.01 9.08
CA VAL A 47 18.20 20.74 9.33
C VAL A 47 17.27 19.94 10.26
N GLU A 48 16.56 20.64 11.14
CA GLU A 48 15.67 20.00 12.12
C GLU A 48 14.28 19.68 11.57
N SER A 49 13.84 20.41 10.54
CA SER A 49 12.52 20.27 9.92
C SER A 49 12.64 19.76 8.49
N VAL A 50 11.76 18.82 8.12
CA VAL A 50 11.64 18.35 6.72
C VAL A 50 11.37 19.49 5.76
N TYR A 51 10.64 20.52 6.19
CA TYR A 51 10.29 21.67 5.35
C TYR A 51 11.47 22.59 5.03
N ASP A 52 12.55 22.50 5.82
CA ASP A 52 13.77 23.27 5.60
C ASP A 52 14.78 22.58 4.69
N ILE A 53 14.52 21.33 4.29
CA ILE A 53 15.33 20.62 3.31
C ILE A 53 15.38 21.42 2.01
N GLU A 54 16.58 21.68 1.48
CA GLU A 54 16.79 22.15 0.12
C GLU A 54 16.52 20.99 -0.85
N TRP A 55 15.40 21.08 -1.58
CA TRP A 55 14.97 20.08 -2.56
C TRP A 55 15.79 20.20 -3.86
N ALA A 56 16.02 21.44 -4.28
CA ALA A 56 16.82 21.81 -5.44
C ALA A 56 17.49 23.17 -5.15
N PRO A 57 18.54 23.58 -5.89
CA PRO A 57 19.22 24.85 -5.65
C PRO A 57 18.25 26.02 -5.56
N GLY A 58 18.15 26.63 -4.38
CA GLY A 58 17.27 27.76 -4.10
C GLY A 58 15.78 27.44 -3.91
N PHE A 59 15.40 26.16 -3.80
CA PHE A 59 14.03 25.69 -3.55
C PHE A 59 13.98 24.75 -2.35
N LYS A 60 13.11 25.05 -1.37
CA LYS A 60 12.89 24.21 -0.20
C LYS A 60 11.81 23.16 -0.45
N TYR A 61 11.83 22.10 0.37
CA TYR A 61 10.77 21.10 0.44
C TYR A 61 9.41 21.74 0.78
N ALA A 62 9.41 22.79 1.62
CA ALA A 62 8.22 23.58 1.92
C ALA A 62 7.54 24.13 0.66
N ASP A 63 8.33 24.65 -0.30
CA ASP A 63 7.82 25.30 -1.51
C ASP A 63 7.08 24.30 -2.42
N VAL A 64 7.34 23.00 -2.25
CA VAL A 64 6.74 21.93 -3.06
C VAL A 64 5.62 21.22 -2.29
N ARG A 65 5.80 20.94 -1.00
CA ARG A 65 4.97 19.96 -0.27
C ARG A 65 4.18 20.53 0.91
N LEU A 66 4.48 21.73 1.39
CA LEU A 66 3.79 22.29 2.56
C LEU A 66 2.30 22.54 2.27
N ALA A 67 2.00 23.11 1.11
CA ALA A 67 0.62 23.37 0.69
C ALA A 67 -0.17 22.07 0.47
N ASP A 68 0.48 21.03 -0.05
CA ASP A 68 -0.12 19.70 -0.21
C ASP A 68 -0.47 19.12 1.17
N GLU A 69 0.49 19.10 2.10
CA GLU A 69 0.30 18.51 3.42
C GLU A 69 -0.86 19.18 4.19
N GLN A 70 -0.95 20.52 4.11
CA GLN A 70 -2.04 21.27 4.73
C GLN A 70 -3.40 20.91 4.12
N GLN A 71 -3.50 20.86 2.79
CA GLN A 71 -4.75 20.55 2.10
C GLN A 71 -5.19 19.09 2.31
N PHE A 72 -4.26 18.14 2.18
CA PHE A 72 -4.54 16.74 2.40
C PHE A 72 -4.87 16.45 3.86
N SER A 73 -4.24 17.12 4.83
CA SER A 73 -4.63 17.00 6.24
C SER A 73 -6.07 17.44 6.48
N VAL A 74 -6.45 18.62 5.98
CA VAL A 74 -7.84 19.12 6.11
C VAL A 74 -8.82 18.14 5.45
N TYR A 75 -8.52 17.65 4.25
CA TYR A 75 -9.38 16.66 3.60
C TYR A 75 -9.48 15.36 4.40
N ASN A 76 -8.34 14.74 4.74
CA ASN A 76 -8.26 13.43 5.36
C ASN A 76 -8.84 13.40 6.78
N PHE A 77 -8.71 14.49 7.54
CA PHE A 77 -9.15 14.53 8.94
C PHE A 77 -10.50 15.22 9.14
N GLU A 78 -10.92 16.13 8.25
CA GLU A 78 -12.08 16.99 8.50
C GLU A 78 -13.15 16.87 7.41
N MET A 79 -12.76 16.94 6.13
CA MET A 79 -13.72 17.18 5.03
C MET A 79 -14.13 15.94 4.23
N ALA A 80 -13.37 14.84 4.24
CA ALA A 80 -13.68 13.69 3.42
C ALA A 80 -15.06 13.11 3.79
N ASP A 81 -15.89 12.87 2.77
CA ASP A 81 -17.24 12.34 2.91
C ASP A 81 -17.20 10.84 3.23
N VAL A 82 -17.44 10.52 4.48
CA VAL A 82 -17.45 9.16 5.00
C VAL A 82 -18.43 8.25 4.26
N SER A 83 -19.62 8.76 3.87
CA SER A 83 -20.61 7.94 3.18
C SER A 83 -20.14 7.59 1.77
N ALA A 84 -19.58 8.57 1.05
CA ALA A 84 -19.01 8.34 -0.28
C ALA A 84 -17.82 7.38 -0.23
N LEU A 85 -16.93 7.51 0.76
CA LEU A 85 -15.80 6.61 0.94
C LEU A 85 -16.23 5.15 1.17
N TRP A 86 -17.28 4.91 1.96
CA TRP A 86 -17.82 3.55 2.11
C TRP A 86 -18.37 3.00 0.79
N GLN A 87 -19.07 3.81 0.01
CA GLN A 87 -19.56 3.41 -1.32
C GLN A 87 -18.41 3.07 -2.28
N GLU A 88 -17.32 3.87 -2.25
CA GLU A 88 -16.12 3.61 -3.04
C GLU A 88 -15.42 2.32 -2.61
N PHE A 89 -15.29 2.09 -1.30
CA PHE A 89 -14.73 0.87 -0.75
C PHE A 89 -15.51 -0.36 -1.25
N ASP A 90 -16.83 -0.35 -1.09
CA ASP A 90 -17.70 -1.47 -1.48
C ASP A 90 -17.71 -1.68 -3.00
N LEU A 91 -17.61 -0.61 -3.79
CA LEU A 91 -17.48 -0.68 -5.24
C LEU A 91 -16.21 -1.43 -5.66
N HIS A 92 -15.06 -1.04 -5.10
CA HIS A 92 -13.78 -1.64 -5.42
C HIS A 92 -13.66 -3.06 -4.89
N GLU A 93 -14.16 -3.33 -3.68
CA GLU A 93 -14.18 -4.69 -3.12
C GLU A 93 -15.01 -5.62 -3.99
N ARG A 94 -16.21 -5.19 -4.40
CA ARG A 94 -17.08 -5.97 -5.28
C ARG A 94 -16.43 -6.27 -6.61
N GLU A 95 -15.75 -5.31 -7.22
CA GLU A 95 -15.08 -5.51 -8.50
C GLU A 95 -13.87 -6.44 -8.38
N ALA A 96 -13.06 -6.29 -7.33
CA ALA A 96 -11.97 -7.23 -7.03
C ALA A 96 -12.50 -8.66 -6.86
N HIS A 97 -13.58 -8.84 -6.10
CA HIS A 97 -14.24 -10.14 -5.96
C HIS A 97 -14.77 -10.70 -7.28
N ARG A 98 -15.41 -9.86 -8.11
CA ARG A 98 -15.93 -10.27 -9.42
C ARG A 98 -14.79 -10.78 -10.32
N LEU A 99 -13.68 -10.05 -10.38
CA LEU A 99 -12.51 -10.45 -11.17
C LEU A 99 -11.87 -11.74 -10.64
N LEU A 100 -11.74 -11.91 -9.32
CA LEU A 100 -11.21 -13.14 -8.73
C LEU A 100 -12.12 -14.35 -9.02
N ASN A 101 -13.44 -14.20 -8.91
CA ASN A 101 -14.38 -15.28 -9.24
C ASN A 101 -14.27 -15.67 -10.72
N LEU A 102 -14.22 -14.68 -11.61
CA LEU A 102 -14.02 -14.93 -13.05
C LEU A 102 -12.67 -15.56 -13.38
N PHE A 103 -11.62 -15.26 -12.61
CA PHE A 103 -10.31 -15.90 -12.76
C PHE A 103 -10.41 -17.41 -12.53
N HIS A 104 -11.11 -17.82 -11.47
CA HIS A 104 -11.30 -19.25 -11.14
C HIS A 104 -12.08 -20.00 -12.23
N GLU A 105 -13.03 -19.34 -12.88
CA GLU A 105 -13.83 -19.91 -13.97
C GLU A 105 -13.12 -19.85 -15.34
N SER A 106 -12.07 -19.02 -15.47
CA SER A 106 -11.40 -18.78 -16.73
C SER A 106 -10.55 -19.97 -17.18
N LYS A 107 -10.80 -20.44 -18.40
CA LYS A 107 -9.92 -21.39 -19.10
C LYS A 107 -8.63 -20.76 -19.62
N ARG A 108 -8.57 -19.42 -19.73
CA ARG A 108 -7.42 -18.68 -20.28
C ARG A 108 -6.77 -17.85 -19.19
N LYS A 109 -6.21 -18.53 -18.19
CA LYS A 109 -5.59 -17.87 -17.02
C LYS A 109 -4.41 -16.98 -17.39
N GLN A 110 -3.60 -17.37 -18.39
CA GLN A 110 -2.42 -16.61 -18.81
C GLN A 110 -2.70 -15.15 -19.24
N ARG A 111 -3.88 -14.87 -19.81
CA ARG A 111 -4.27 -13.52 -20.26
C ARG A 111 -5.28 -12.85 -19.35
N PHE A 112 -5.56 -13.43 -18.19
CA PHE A 112 -6.53 -12.88 -17.26
C PHE A 112 -6.00 -11.60 -16.58
N PRO A 113 -6.81 -10.55 -16.39
CA PRO A 113 -6.37 -9.28 -15.81
C PRO A 113 -6.23 -9.35 -14.28
N VAL A 114 -5.24 -10.10 -13.78
CA VAL A 114 -4.96 -10.20 -12.34
C VAL A 114 -4.44 -8.88 -11.75
N LEU A 115 -3.60 -8.14 -12.49
CA LEU A 115 -3.09 -6.84 -12.04
C LEU A 115 -4.21 -5.79 -11.85
N PRO A 116 -5.19 -5.65 -12.76
CA PRO A 116 -6.38 -4.83 -12.47
C PRO A 116 -7.16 -5.25 -11.22
N ALA A 117 -7.23 -6.55 -10.90
CA ALA A 117 -7.82 -6.98 -9.63
C ALA A 117 -7.00 -6.48 -8.43
N TYR A 118 -5.66 -6.49 -8.54
CA TYR A 118 -4.76 -5.93 -7.53
C TYR A 118 -4.95 -4.42 -7.34
N ASP A 119 -5.13 -3.65 -8.43
CA ASP A 119 -5.40 -2.21 -8.35
C ASP A 119 -6.64 -1.90 -7.50
N HIS A 120 -7.69 -2.72 -7.60
CA HIS A 120 -8.87 -2.57 -6.75
C HIS A 120 -8.57 -2.86 -5.28
N VAL A 121 -7.67 -3.79 -4.97
CA VAL A 121 -7.20 -4.02 -3.59
C VAL A 121 -6.44 -2.80 -3.05
N LEU A 122 -5.56 -2.21 -3.86
CA LEU A 122 -4.84 -0.99 -3.49
C LEU A 122 -5.80 0.18 -3.22
N LYS A 123 -6.82 0.34 -4.06
CA LYS A 123 -7.87 1.35 -3.84
C LYS A 123 -8.66 1.10 -2.56
N CYS A 124 -9.07 -0.14 -2.28
CA CYS A 124 -9.69 -0.48 -0.99
C CYS A 124 -8.78 -0.15 0.19
N SER A 125 -7.48 -0.46 0.10
CA SER A 125 -6.51 -0.16 1.16
C SER A 125 -6.37 1.35 1.39
N ASN A 126 -6.33 2.15 0.33
CA ASN A 126 -6.25 3.60 0.44
C ASN A 126 -7.53 4.21 1.03
N VAL A 127 -8.70 3.80 0.54
CA VAL A 127 -10.00 4.26 1.05
C VAL A 127 -10.18 3.88 2.52
N PHE A 128 -9.72 2.69 2.92
CA PHE A 128 -9.66 2.30 4.34
C PHE A 128 -8.83 3.28 5.17
N ASN A 129 -7.65 3.68 4.70
CA ASN A 129 -6.81 4.64 5.42
C ASN A 129 -7.50 6.00 5.58
N LEU A 130 -8.23 6.46 4.56
CA LEU A 130 -9.02 7.70 4.65
C LEU A 130 -10.16 7.59 5.66
N LEU A 131 -10.90 6.47 5.65
CA LEU A 131 -11.95 6.20 6.63
C LEU A 131 -11.41 6.14 8.07
N ASP A 132 -10.24 5.51 8.27
CA ASP A 132 -9.55 5.45 9.57
C ASP A 132 -9.09 6.85 10.02
N ALA A 133 -8.48 7.64 9.12
CA ALA A 133 -8.08 9.02 9.40
C ALA A 133 -9.26 9.92 9.77
N ARG A 134 -10.42 9.74 9.12
CA ARG A 134 -11.66 10.45 9.47
C ARG A 134 -12.27 10.02 10.81
N GLY A 135 -11.70 9.02 11.48
CA GLY A 135 -12.26 8.46 12.72
C GLY A 135 -13.61 7.77 12.51
N ALA A 136 -13.91 7.36 11.27
CA ALA A 136 -15.19 6.76 10.90
C ALA A 136 -15.24 5.24 11.14
N ILE A 137 -14.13 4.64 11.58
CA ILE A 137 -14.00 3.21 11.84
C ILE A 137 -13.70 3.00 13.33
N SER A 138 -14.56 2.27 14.03
CA SER A 138 -14.28 1.84 15.41
C SER A 138 -13.17 0.79 15.47
N VAL A 139 -12.57 0.60 16.65
CA VAL A 139 -11.50 -0.40 16.84
C VAL A 139 -11.93 -1.81 16.41
N THR A 140 -13.19 -2.19 16.68
CA THR A 140 -13.74 -3.49 16.28
C THR A 140 -13.98 -3.58 14.77
N GLU A 141 -14.49 -2.52 14.15
CA GLU A 141 -14.69 -2.46 12.70
C GLU A 141 -13.37 -2.48 11.94
N ARG A 142 -12.32 -1.85 12.49
CA ARG A 142 -10.99 -1.79 11.87
C ARG A 142 -10.44 -3.17 11.56
N VAL A 143 -10.54 -4.10 12.51
CA VAL A 143 -10.07 -5.48 12.33
C VAL A 143 -10.87 -6.19 11.23
N ALA A 144 -12.18 -5.99 11.18
CA ALA A 144 -13.05 -6.59 10.18
C ALA A 144 -12.76 -6.06 8.76
N VAL A 145 -12.54 -4.75 8.61
CA VAL A 145 -12.22 -4.13 7.31
C VAL A 145 -10.83 -4.52 6.83
N ILE A 146 -9.83 -4.57 7.73
CA ILE A 146 -8.49 -5.09 7.39
C ILE A 146 -8.59 -6.55 6.91
N ALA A 147 -9.42 -7.38 7.56
CA ALA A 147 -9.61 -8.76 7.13
C ALA A 147 -10.24 -8.86 5.73
N ARG A 148 -11.18 -7.97 5.38
CA ARG A 148 -11.77 -7.86 4.04
C ARG A 148 -10.69 -7.57 2.98
N VAL A 149 -9.89 -6.51 3.17
CA VAL A 149 -8.79 -6.16 2.24
C VAL A 149 -7.75 -7.28 2.15
N ARG A 150 -7.39 -7.88 3.29
CA ARG A 150 -6.45 -9.01 3.34
C ARG A 150 -6.95 -10.20 2.53
N LYS A 151 -8.25 -10.54 2.62
CA LYS A 151 -8.84 -11.64 1.84
C LYS A 151 -8.69 -11.41 0.34
N LEU A 152 -8.91 -10.19 -0.14
CA LEU A 152 -8.68 -9.83 -1.53
C LEU A 152 -7.20 -9.95 -1.92
N ALA A 153 -6.30 -9.39 -1.12
CA ALA A 153 -4.86 -9.43 -1.37
C ALA A 153 -4.34 -10.87 -1.47
N VAL A 154 -4.78 -11.76 -0.58
CA VAL A 154 -4.45 -13.19 -0.61
C VAL A 154 -4.99 -13.84 -1.90
N GLY A 155 -6.25 -13.59 -2.25
CA GLY A 155 -6.85 -14.13 -3.47
C GLY A 155 -6.13 -13.69 -4.74
N VAL A 156 -5.75 -12.41 -4.82
CA VAL A 156 -4.98 -11.87 -5.95
C VAL A 156 -3.58 -12.47 -6.02
N ALA A 157 -2.90 -12.62 -4.88
CA ALA A 157 -1.57 -13.23 -4.85
C ALA A 157 -1.60 -14.70 -5.31
N GLN A 158 -2.59 -15.46 -4.88
CA GLN A 158 -2.82 -16.84 -5.34
C GLN A 158 -3.12 -16.90 -6.85
N ALA A 159 -3.99 -16.01 -7.34
CA ALA A 159 -4.31 -15.93 -8.76
C ALA A 159 -3.08 -15.56 -9.60
N TRP A 160 -2.24 -14.65 -9.10
CA TRP A 160 -0.99 -14.28 -9.75
C TRP A 160 -0.02 -15.47 -9.81
N ALA A 161 0.20 -16.16 -8.69
CA ALA A 161 1.09 -17.33 -8.64
C ALA A 161 0.62 -18.43 -9.61
N GLU A 162 -0.68 -18.73 -9.62
CA GLU A 162 -1.25 -19.70 -10.57
C GLU A 162 -1.04 -19.28 -12.02
N GLN A 163 -1.25 -17.99 -12.34
CA GLN A 163 -1.01 -17.44 -13.67
C GLN A 163 0.45 -17.58 -14.13
N GLN A 164 1.41 -17.38 -13.22
CA GLN A 164 2.84 -17.54 -13.53
C GLN A 164 3.22 -19.01 -13.78
N ASN A 165 2.67 -19.94 -13.00
CA ASN A 165 2.94 -21.37 -13.19
C ASN A 165 2.42 -21.88 -14.53
N CYS A 166 1.22 -21.45 -14.96
CA CYS A 166 0.72 -21.78 -16.30
C CYS A 166 1.62 -21.25 -17.42
N ALA A 167 2.25 -20.09 -17.23
CA ALA A 167 3.17 -19.52 -18.22
C ALA A 167 4.48 -20.31 -18.30
N ALA A 168 4.99 -20.79 -17.16
CA ALA A 168 6.19 -21.63 -17.11
C ALA A 168 5.96 -22.99 -17.79
N GLU A 169 4.83 -23.64 -17.57
CA GLU A 169 4.47 -24.92 -18.22
C GLU A 169 4.27 -24.78 -19.73
N ALA A 170 3.75 -23.66 -20.22
CA ALA A 170 3.59 -23.42 -21.66
C ALA A 170 4.92 -23.11 -22.38
N ALA A 171 5.97 -22.76 -21.65
CA ALA A 171 7.29 -22.41 -22.18
C ALA A 171 8.31 -23.58 -22.11
N ALA A 172 8.01 -24.64 -21.36
CA ALA A 172 8.81 -25.86 -21.23
C ALA A 172 8.43 -26.91 -22.28
#